data_AF-A0A1G2Q1V1-F1
#
_entry.id   AF-A0A1G2Q1V1-F1
#
_cell.length_a   1.000
_cell.length_b   1.000
_cell.length_c   1.000
_cell.angle_alpha   90.00
_cell.angle_beta   90.00
_cell.angle_gamma   90.00
#
_symmetry.space_group_name_H-M   'P 1'
#
loop_
_entity.id
_entity.type
_entity.pdbx_description
1 polymer ?
#
loop_
_entity_poly.entity_id
_entity_poly.type
_entity_poly.pdbx_seq_one_letter_code
_entity_poly.pdbx_strand_id
1 'polypeptide(L)'
;MFPFHLLAALALATGGLFFAQSDIRESALPKAIPVTIQEGSAEMEYIVALQDGNDVEELLASLDIPLEHALVSPDKETPLTAGLTVTIVRERRISIIDGSAEPRERVTYARTVGDAVTEIGLVLGPLDRLIPDPAFPVRDETVIRILRIREEERREMVAIPFPVTATEDSDLAFGQERVLSEGRPGRAEELVRIVSENGRTVRRTILTRTVVEEPTPERRSRGTRIVIGRTLEGAASWYRYRGGDFAASTIFPRGTFLRITNLLNGRTVIVRVNDYGPTAPGRVIDLDAVAFGKLAPLSVGLIPTRVEEFR
;
A
#
# COMPACT_ATOMS: atom_id res chain seq x y z
N MET A 1 25.31 -0.19 36.46
CA MET A 1 26.40 -1.00 37.05
C MET A 1 26.93 -0.18 38.22
N PHE A 2 26.39 -0.40 39.43
CA PHE A 2 26.71 0.40 40.61
C PHE A 2 27.89 -0.23 41.36
N PRO A 3 28.92 0.54 41.77
CA PRO A 3 30.01 0.01 42.57
C PRO A 3 29.60 -0.06 44.05
N PHE A 4 29.92 -1.19 44.68
CA PHE A 4 29.81 -1.38 46.13
C PHE A 4 30.95 -0.64 46.83
N HIS A 5 30.65 0.26 47.76
CA HIS A 5 31.57 0.61 48.84
C HIS A 5 30.93 0.36 50.21
N LEU A 6 31.72 -0.37 51.00
CA LEU A 6 31.48 -0.97 52.30
C LEU A 6 31.71 0.07 53.40
N LEU A 7 30.78 0.24 54.35
CA LEU A 7 31.05 0.96 55.60
C LEU A 7 30.92 0.03 56.82
N ALA A 8 31.82 0.26 57.78
CA ALA A 8 32.28 -0.68 58.79
C ALA A 8 31.34 -0.90 60.00
N ALA A 9 31.38 -2.12 60.55
CA ALA A 9 30.77 -2.50 61.82
C ALA A 9 31.77 -2.33 62.98
N LEU A 10 31.32 -1.75 64.10
CA LEU A 10 32.14 -1.51 65.30
C LEU A 10 31.97 -2.63 66.34
N ALA A 11 33.08 -3.21 66.80
CA ALA A 11 33.15 -4.25 67.81
C ALA A 11 33.28 -3.67 69.24
N LEU A 12 32.60 -4.30 70.20
CA LEU A 12 32.65 -3.98 71.63
C LEU A 12 33.85 -4.69 72.31
N ALA A 13 34.70 -3.91 72.98
CA ALA A 13 35.72 -4.42 73.90
C ALA A 13 35.44 -3.90 75.32
N THR A 14 35.40 -4.82 76.28
CA THR A 14 35.15 -4.60 77.72
C THR A 14 36.43 -4.28 78.48
N GLY A 15 36.41 -3.27 79.36
CA GLY A 15 37.45 -3.02 80.37
C GLY A 15 37.22 -1.73 81.18
N GLY A 16 37.05 -1.84 82.50
CA GLY A 16 36.65 -0.76 83.43
C GLY A 16 37.73 0.29 83.74
N LEU A 17 37.32 1.56 83.91
CA LEU A 17 37.00 2.30 85.17
C LEU A 17 38.15 3.18 85.70
N PHE A 18 38.05 4.50 85.53
CA PHE A 18 38.27 5.53 86.57
C PHE A 18 37.72 6.90 86.11
N PHE A 19 37.06 7.60 87.02
CA PHE A 19 36.22 8.79 86.79
C PHE A 19 37.01 10.08 86.56
N ALA A 20 36.60 10.86 85.54
CA ALA A 20 36.73 12.32 85.49
C ALA A 20 35.37 12.88 85.03
N GLN A 21 34.91 13.94 85.69
CA GLN A 21 33.59 14.56 85.50
C GLN A 21 33.26 14.79 84.03
N SER A 22 32.17 14.14 83.63
CA SER A 22 31.58 14.11 82.30
C SER A 22 30.76 15.37 82.03
N ASP A 23 31.26 16.26 81.16
CA ASP A 23 30.39 16.97 80.23
C ASP A 23 30.34 16.15 78.93
N ILE A 24 29.75 14.96 79.00
CA ILE A 24 29.28 14.29 77.78
C ILE A 24 28.03 15.06 77.39
N ARG A 25 28.18 16.03 76.49
CA ARG A 25 27.05 16.51 75.70
C ARG A 25 26.44 15.26 75.08
N GLU A 26 25.25 14.90 75.52
CA GLU A 26 24.40 13.93 74.87
C GLU A 26 24.11 14.50 73.47
N SER A 27 25.02 14.24 72.51
CA SER A 27 24.77 14.58 71.12
C SER A 27 23.63 13.67 70.71
N ALA A 28 22.42 14.22 70.65
CA ALA A 28 21.26 13.52 70.14
C ALA A 28 21.68 12.80 68.86
N LEU A 29 21.57 11.47 68.85
CA LEU A 29 21.86 10.68 67.66
C LEU A 29 21.05 11.30 66.50
N PRO A 30 21.67 11.52 65.32
CA PRO A 30 20.95 12.13 64.22
C PRO A 30 19.72 11.28 63.91
N LYS A 31 18.56 11.94 63.79
CA LYS A 31 17.30 11.25 63.52
C LYS A 31 17.40 10.63 62.13
N ALA A 32 17.46 9.29 62.07
CA ALA A 32 17.45 8.56 60.81
C ALA A 32 16.01 8.31 60.35
N ILE A 33 15.72 8.55 59.07
CA ILE A 33 14.41 8.34 58.48
C ILE A 33 14.51 7.49 57.20
N PRO A 34 13.55 6.59 56.93
CA PRO A 34 13.46 5.90 55.64
C PRO A 34 12.92 6.84 54.56
N VAL A 35 13.55 6.85 53.39
CA VAL A 35 13.11 7.56 52.18
C VAL A 35 13.26 6.61 51.00
N THR A 36 12.24 6.51 50.17
CA THR A 36 12.23 5.66 48.98
C THR A 36 12.55 6.50 47.75
N ILE A 37 13.44 6.02 46.88
CA ILE A 37 13.65 6.58 45.54
C ILE A 37 13.11 5.60 44.51
N GLN A 38 12.22 6.09 43.64
CA GLN A 38 11.61 5.33 42.56
C GLN A 38 12.03 5.90 41.19
N GLU A 39 12.67 5.07 40.37
CA GLU A 39 13.04 5.42 38.99
C GLU A 39 12.64 4.27 38.05
N GLY A 40 11.74 4.53 37.10
CA GLY A 40 11.21 3.44 36.28
C GLY A 40 10.38 2.45 37.11
N SER A 41 10.68 1.18 36.95
CA SER A 41 10.18 0.08 37.80
C SER A 41 11.11 -0.24 38.98
N ALA A 42 12.23 0.48 39.11
CA ALA A 42 13.15 0.30 40.22
C ALA A 42 12.70 1.15 41.40
N GLU A 43 12.78 0.58 42.59
CA GLU A 43 12.47 1.20 43.87
C GLU A 43 13.54 0.80 44.87
N MET A 44 14.11 1.79 45.56
CA MET A 44 15.18 1.57 46.53
C MET A 44 14.92 2.42 47.77
N GLU A 45 14.94 1.79 48.94
CA GLU A 45 14.80 2.46 50.23
C GLU A 45 16.18 2.85 50.78
N TYR A 46 16.28 4.08 51.28
CA TYR A 46 17.47 4.66 51.89
C TYR A 46 17.16 5.10 53.32
N ILE A 47 18.09 4.82 54.24
CA ILE A 47 18.04 5.34 55.60
C ILE A 47 18.90 6.59 55.66
N VAL A 48 18.27 7.75 55.82
CA VAL A 48 18.90 9.07 55.74
C VAL A 48 19.03 9.67 57.14
N ALA A 49 20.24 10.03 57.55
CA ALA A 49 20.49 10.76 58.78
C ALA A 49 20.19 12.26 58.57
N LEU A 50 19.21 12.80 59.30
CA LEU A 50 18.87 14.23 59.24
C LEU A 50 19.92 15.08 59.94
N GLN A 51 20.49 16.06 59.22
CA GLN A 51 21.23 17.20 59.78
C GLN A 51 20.31 18.45 59.77
N ASP A 52 20.79 19.62 60.20
CA ASP A 52 19.98 20.86 60.31
C ASP A 52 19.46 21.34 58.93
N GLY A 53 18.40 20.68 58.43
CA GLY A 53 17.85 20.84 57.09
C GLY A 53 18.37 19.77 56.13
N ASN A 54 17.47 18.92 55.61
CA ASN A 54 17.69 18.03 54.46
C ASN A 54 16.44 18.08 53.57
N ASP A 55 16.61 18.25 52.27
CA ASP A 55 15.56 18.19 51.26
C ASP A 55 15.84 17.11 50.18
N VAL A 56 14.95 17.04 49.18
CA VAL A 56 15.07 16.07 48.09
C VAL A 56 16.31 16.32 47.23
N GLU A 57 16.68 17.57 46.95
CA GLU A 57 17.86 17.89 46.15
C GLU A 57 19.15 17.44 46.84
N GLU A 58 19.31 17.76 48.12
CA GLU A 58 20.47 17.37 48.91
C GLU A 58 20.60 15.86 49.05
N LEU A 59 19.47 15.14 49.23
CA LEU A 59 19.47 13.68 49.23
C LEU A 59 19.99 13.12 47.91
N LEU A 60 19.43 13.58 46.78
CA LEU A 60 19.80 13.06 45.46
C LEU A 60 21.26 13.40 45.11
N ALA A 61 21.73 14.58 45.50
CA ALA A 61 23.13 14.98 45.34
C ALA A 61 24.08 14.11 46.18
N SER A 62 23.72 13.78 47.42
CA SER A 62 24.53 12.92 48.30
C SER A 62 24.69 11.48 47.78
N LEU A 63 23.77 11.04 46.91
CA LEU A 63 23.78 9.73 46.28
C LEU A 63 24.40 9.74 44.87
N ASP A 64 25.00 10.86 44.45
CA ASP A 64 25.54 11.07 43.10
C ASP A 64 24.50 10.79 41.99
N ILE A 65 23.22 11.06 42.25
CA ILE A 65 22.15 10.88 41.26
C ILE A 65 22.05 12.18 40.44
N PRO A 66 22.46 12.18 39.16
CA PRO A 66 22.42 13.38 38.34
C PRO A 66 20.97 13.80 38.13
N LEU A 67 20.65 15.09 38.18
CA LEU A 67 19.28 15.60 37.96
C LEU A 67 19.09 16.28 36.60
N GLU A 68 20.14 16.32 35.78
CA GLU A 68 20.03 16.79 34.40
C GLU A 68 19.00 15.96 33.65
N HIS A 69 18.13 16.63 32.88
CA HIS A 69 17.14 15.98 32.02
C HIS A 69 16.18 15.04 32.77
N ALA A 70 15.87 15.36 34.03
CA ALA A 70 14.97 14.57 34.87
C ALA A 70 13.94 15.45 35.58
N LEU A 71 12.71 14.94 35.68
CA LEU A 71 11.69 15.46 36.58
C LEU A 71 11.76 14.70 37.90
N VAL A 72 11.62 15.43 39.00
CA VAL A 72 11.62 14.89 40.36
C VAL A 72 10.28 15.25 41.02
N SER A 73 9.68 14.29 41.72
CA SER A 73 8.45 14.49 42.50
C SER A 73 8.54 13.76 43.85
N PRO A 74 8.27 14.40 45.00
CA PRO A 74 7.89 15.80 45.14
C PRO A 74 9.03 16.75 44.75
N ASP A 75 8.75 18.04 44.77
CA ASP A 75 9.68 19.08 44.34
C ASP A 75 11.02 19.00 45.09
N LYS A 76 12.10 19.48 44.45
CA LYS A 76 13.48 19.43 44.94
C LYS A 76 13.67 20.05 46.32
N GLU A 77 12.94 21.11 46.63
CA GLU A 77 13.03 21.80 47.92
C GLU A 77 12.15 21.16 49.01
N THR A 78 11.52 20.02 48.72
CA THR A 78 10.64 19.33 49.68
C THR A 78 11.45 18.75 50.84
N PRO A 79 11.15 19.10 52.11
CA PRO A 79 11.85 18.54 53.25
C PRO A 79 11.66 17.03 53.37
N LEU A 80 12.74 16.31 53.74
CA LEU A 80 12.66 14.86 53.91
C LEU A 80 11.83 14.48 55.14
N THR A 81 10.92 13.53 54.96
CA THR A 81 10.11 12.96 56.04
C THR A 81 10.13 11.44 55.97
N ALA A 82 9.91 10.77 57.11
CA ALA A 82 9.91 9.31 57.16
C ALA A 82 8.81 8.73 56.26
N GLY A 83 9.20 7.82 55.36
CA GLY A 83 8.33 7.20 54.37
C GLY A 83 8.09 8.04 53.12
N LEU A 84 8.84 9.13 52.92
CA LEU A 84 8.75 9.93 51.69
C LEU A 84 9.19 9.11 50.48
N THR A 85 8.41 9.14 49.39
CA THR A 85 8.80 8.58 48.10
C THR A 85 9.18 9.68 47.11
N VAL A 86 10.42 9.64 46.63
CA VAL A 86 10.95 10.51 45.59
C VAL A 86 10.92 9.76 44.27
N THR A 87 10.10 10.21 43.33
CA THR A 87 10.01 9.68 41.97
C THR A 87 10.90 10.48 41.03
N ILE A 88 11.75 9.78 40.27
CA ILE A 88 12.60 10.34 39.23
C ILE A 88 12.09 9.86 37.87
N VAL A 89 11.82 10.79 36.97
CA VAL A 89 11.40 10.53 35.60
C VAL A 89 12.39 11.17 34.64
N ARG A 90 13.16 10.34 33.95
CA ARG A 90 14.11 10.77 32.92
C ARG A 90 13.41 11.12 31.62
N GLU A 91 13.89 12.19 30.98
CA GLU A 91 13.56 12.52 29.61
C GLU A 91 14.06 11.42 28.66
N ARG A 92 13.36 11.19 27.56
CA ARG A 92 13.71 10.27 26.49
C ARG A 92 13.68 11.01 25.17
N ARG A 93 14.70 10.81 24.34
CA ARG A 93 14.75 11.36 22.99
C ARG A 93 14.08 10.40 22.02
N ILE A 94 13.10 10.87 21.27
CA ILE A 94 12.30 10.06 20.35
C ILE A 94 12.16 10.75 19.00
N SER A 95 11.85 9.98 17.97
CA SER A 95 11.57 10.50 16.64
C SER A 95 10.11 10.26 16.27
N ILE A 96 9.41 11.30 15.82
CA ILE A 96 8.01 11.20 15.39
C ILE A 96 7.90 11.39 13.89
N ILE A 97 7.21 10.46 13.23
CA ILE A 97 6.87 10.52 11.81
C ILE A 97 5.35 10.61 11.70
N ASP A 98 4.85 11.79 11.35
CA ASP A 98 3.42 12.04 11.23
C ASP A 98 2.96 11.91 9.77
N GLY A 99 2.29 10.81 9.46
CA GLY A 99 1.86 10.47 8.11
C GLY A 99 3.03 10.35 7.13
N SER A 100 3.04 11.22 6.12
CA SER A 100 4.10 11.29 5.10
C SER A 100 5.14 12.38 5.40
N ALA A 101 5.11 12.99 6.58
CA ALA A 101 6.07 14.04 6.96
C ALA A 101 7.46 13.45 7.28
N GLU A 102 8.48 14.30 7.18
CA GLU A 102 9.84 13.96 7.63
C GLU A 102 9.87 13.69 9.15
N PRO A 103 10.78 12.81 9.62
CA PRO A 103 10.97 12.54 11.04
C PRO A 103 11.31 13.81 11.83
N ARG A 104 10.76 13.93 13.04
CA ARG A 104 10.99 15.05 13.95
C ARG A 104 11.42 14.55 15.31
N GLU A 105 12.59 15.00 15.75
CA GLU A 105 13.10 14.73 17.09
C GLU A 105 12.28 15.44 18.16
N ARG A 106 11.96 14.73 19.24
CA ARG A 106 11.19 15.20 20.39
C ARG A 106 11.78 14.63 21.68
N VAL A 107 11.47 15.30 22.77
CA VAL A 107 11.78 14.83 24.13
C VAL A 107 10.46 14.50 24.81
N THR A 108 10.44 13.41 25.58
CA THR A 108 9.28 13.03 26.39
C THR A 108 9.66 12.41 27.71
N TYR A 109 8.84 12.62 28.76
CA TYR A 109 8.98 11.98 30.07
C TYR A 109 8.09 10.75 30.21
N ALA A 110 7.15 10.57 29.28
CA ALA A 110 6.25 9.43 29.22
C ALA A 110 6.97 8.07 29.12
N ARG A 111 6.29 7.05 29.63
CA ARG A 111 6.75 5.65 29.60
C ARG A 111 6.20 4.86 28.44
N THR A 112 5.10 5.28 27.84
CA THR A 112 4.42 4.58 26.75
C THR A 112 4.26 5.48 25.53
N VAL A 113 4.10 4.87 24.36
CA VAL A 113 3.92 5.58 23.08
C VAL A 113 2.67 6.45 23.10
N GLY A 114 1.58 5.97 23.68
CA GLY A 114 0.32 6.71 23.82
C GLY A 114 0.51 7.96 24.67
N ASP A 115 1.08 7.79 25.87
CA ASP A 115 1.33 8.91 26.79
C ASP A 115 2.28 9.94 26.17
N ALA A 116 3.32 9.49 25.45
CA ALA A 116 4.27 10.39 24.79
C ALA A 116 3.60 11.25 23.71
N VAL A 117 2.72 10.65 22.89
CA VAL A 117 1.97 11.37 21.86
C VAL A 117 1.02 12.39 22.49
N THR A 118 0.37 12.03 23.61
CA THR A 118 -0.48 12.96 24.38
C THR A 118 0.32 14.09 25.02
N GLU A 119 1.46 13.79 25.65
CA GLU A 119 2.35 14.77 26.29
C GLU A 119 2.86 15.82 25.28
N ILE A 120 3.19 15.38 24.06
CA ILE A 120 3.64 16.25 22.97
C ILE A 120 2.49 17.08 22.36
N GLY A 121 1.24 16.75 22.69
CA GLY A 121 0.04 17.45 22.22
C GLY A 121 -0.39 17.07 20.80
N LEU A 122 0.00 15.89 20.31
CA LEU A 122 -0.42 15.40 19.00
C LEU A 122 -1.82 14.77 19.11
N VAL A 123 -2.78 15.33 18.37
CA VAL A 123 -4.16 14.84 18.34
C VAL A 123 -4.29 13.77 17.26
N LEU A 124 -4.81 12.60 17.64
CA LEU A 124 -5.12 11.49 16.73
C LEU A 124 -6.58 11.56 16.28
N GLY A 125 -6.80 11.30 14.99
CA GLY A 125 -8.13 11.05 14.45
C GLY A 125 -8.68 9.68 14.91
N PRO A 126 -9.99 9.45 14.78
CA PRO A 126 -10.64 8.23 15.27
C PRO A 126 -10.17 6.95 14.58
N LEU A 127 -9.57 7.06 13.39
CA LEU A 127 -9.05 5.93 12.62
C LEU A 127 -7.53 5.89 12.59
N ASP A 128 -6.85 6.92 13.12
CA ASP A 128 -5.39 7.00 13.09
C ASP A 128 -4.78 5.89 13.96
N ARG A 129 -3.58 5.44 13.59
CA ARG A 129 -2.89 4.36 14.30
C ARG A 129 -1.46 4.77 14.65
N LEU A 130 -1.01 4.36 15.83
CA LEU A 130 0.38 4.47 16.23
C LEU A 130 1.11 3.18 15.91
N ILE A 131 2.35 3.32 15.44
CA ILE A 131 3.33 2.23 15.32
C ILE A 131 4.62 2.69 16.00
N PRO A 132 5.06 2.05 17.10
CA PRO A 132 4.41 0.94 17.81
C PRO A 132 3.04 1.28 18.42
N ASP A 133 2.34 0.28 18.95
CA ASP A 133 1.04 0.48 19.57
C ASP A 133 1.12 1.38 20.83
N PRO A 134 0.03 2.01 21.27
CA PRO A 134 0.06 2.97 22.38
C PRO A 134 0.63 2.44 23.70
N ALA A 135 0.53 1.15 24.00
CA ALA A 135 1.04 0.57 25.24
C ALA A 135 2.54 0.24 25.18
N PHE A 136 3.16 0.36 23.99
CA PHE A 136 4.56 0.05 23.81
C PHE A 136 5.46 0.96 24.68
N PRO A 137 6.43 0.39 25.43
CA PRO A 137 7.33 1.19 26.27
C PRO A 137 8.29 2.06 25.45
N VAL A 138 8.35 3.35 25.77
CA VAL A 138 9.26 4.31 25.14
C VAL A 138 10.64 4.23 25.75
N ARG A 139 11.66 4.22 24.88
CA ARG A 139 13.10 4.32 25.19
C ARG A 139 13.73 5.43 24.35
N ASP A 140 14.97 5.77 24.63
CA ASP A 140 15.74 6.62 23.72
C ASP A 140 15.75 6.03 22.31
N GLU A 141 15.70 6.93 21.34
CA GLU A 141 15.69 6.67 19.90
C GLU A 141 14.43 5.92 19.40
N THR A 142 13.40 5.78 20.24
CA THR A 142 12.13 5.17 19.81
C THR A 142 11.53 5.99 18.65
N VAL A 143 11.24 5.30 17.55
CA VAL A 143 10.57 5.91 16.39
C VAL A 143 9.07 5.64 16.48
N ILE A 144 8.28 6.68 16.63
CA ILE A 144 6.82 6.63 16.65
C ILE A 144 6.29 7.11 15.30
N ARG A 145 5.58 6.23 14.59
CA ARG A 145 4.92 6.53 13.33
C ARG A 145 3.43 6.68 13.57
N ILE A 146 2.86 7.75 13.04
CA ILE A 146 1.42 8.01 13.05
C ILE A 146 0.90 7.74 11.66
N LEU A 147 0.11 6.67 11.50
CA LEU A 147 -0.64 6.41 10.28
C LEU A 147 -1.91 7.25 10.29
N ARG A 148 -1.99 8.23 9.41
CA ARG A 148 -3.15 9.11 9.27
C ARG A 148 -4.16 8.48 8.34
N ILE A 149 -5.30 8.04 8.87
CA ILE A 149 -6.32 7.31 8.13
C ILE A 149 -7.58 8.17 8.01
N ARG A 150 -8.05 8.37 6.78
CA ARG A 150 -9.29 9.09 6.49
C ARG A 150 -10.21 8.21 5.67
N GLU A 151 -11.48 8.22 6.04
CA GLU A 151 -12.56 7.59 5.30
C GLU A 151 -13.54 8.70 4.86
N GLU A 152 -13.78 8.79 3.56
CA GLU A 152 -14.72 9.74 2.99
C GLU A 152 -15.68 9.05 2.04
N GLU A 153 -16.94 9.49 2.04
CA GLU A 153 -17.92 9.09 1.05
C GLU A 153 -18.14 10.23 0.05
N ARG A 154 -18.02 9.90 -1.24
CA ARG A 154 -18.08 10.86 -2.34
C ARG A 154 -19.06 10.37 -3.40
N ARG A 155 -19.90 11.27 -3.91
CA ARG A 155 -20.69 11.03 -5.12
C ARG A 155 -19.88 11.43 -6.34
N GLU A 156 -19.78 10.53 -7.30
CA GLU A 156 -19.04 10.73 -8.56
C GLU A 156 -19.95 10.42 -9.75
N MET A 157 -19.90 11.26 -10.78
CA MET A 157 -20.61 11.01 -12.03
C MET A 157 -19.65 10.32 -13.01
N VAL A 158 -19.97 9.09 -13.41
CA VAL A 158 -19.14 8.28 -14.32
C VAL A 158 -19.86 8.01 -15.63
N ALA A 159 -19.11 7.98 -16.73
CA ALA A 159 -19.66 7.66 -18.05
C ALA A 159 -19.93 6.16 -18.19
N ILE A 160 -21.06 5.82 -18.81
CA ILE A 160 -21.41 4.45 -19.22
C ILE A 160 -21.14 4.34 -20.72
N PRO A 161 -20.23 3.45 -21.17
CA PRO A 161 -20.01 3.21 -22.59
C PRO A 161 -21.31 2.82 -23.30
N PHE A 162 -21.45 3.22 -24.56
CA PHE A 162 -22.61 2.83 -25.37
C PHE A 162 -22.35 1.53 -26.14
N PRO A 163 -23.39 0.71 -26.35
CA PRO A 163 -23.29 -0.46 -27.22
C PRO A 163 -23.29 -0.05 -28.70
N VAL A 164 -22.66 -0.86 -29.54
CA VAL A 164 -22.74 -0.75 -31.01
C VAL A 164 -23.64 -1.86 -31.53
N THR A 165 -24.64 -1.52 -32.31
CA THR A 165 -25.53 -2.47 -32.99
C THR A 165 -25.37 -2.34 -34.50
N ALA A 166 -25.32 -3.46 -35.23
CA ALA A 166 -25.13 -3.47 -36.67
C ALA A 166 -26.28 -4.22 -37.36
N THR A 167 -26.82 -3.63 -38.43
CA THR A 167 -27.80 -4.26 -39.32
C THR A 167 -27.16 -4.57 -40.67
N GLU A 168 -27.50 -5.71 -41.26
CA GLU A 168 -27.02 -6.08 -42.60
C GLU A 168 -27.67 -5.21 -43.68
N ASP A 169 -26.88 -4.84 -44.70
CA ASP A 169 -27.28 -3.96 -45.79
C ASP A 169 -26.79 -4.57 -47.11
N SER A 170 -27.73 -5.10 -47.90
CA SER A 170 -27.45 -5.76 -49.17
C SER A 170 -27.12 -4.79 -50.30
N ASP A 171 -27.25 -3.48 -50.09
CA ASP A 171 -26.87 -2.46 -51.07
C ASP A 171 -25.45 -1.95 -50.80
N LEU A 172 -24.95 -2.12 -49.57
CA LEU A 172 -23.59 -1.78 -49.18
C LEU A 172 -22.61 -2.94 -49.46
N ALA A 173 -21.43 -2.61 -49.97
CA ALA A 173 -20.42 -3.59 -50.33
C ALA A 173 -19.86 -4.33 -49.10
N PHE A 174 -19.52 -5.61 -49.27
CA PHE A 174 -19.05 -6.48 -48.19
C PHE A 174 -17.85 -5.89 -47.46
N GLY A 175 -17.93 -5.82 -46.14
CA GLY A 175 -16.86 -5.28 -45.29
C GLY A 175 -16.85 -3.76 -45.16
N GLN A 176 -17.69 -3.04 -45.92
CA GLN A 176 -17.96 -1.63 -45.64
C GLN A 176 -18.96 -1.49 -44.49
N GLU A 177 -18.78 -0.46 -43.68
CA GLU A 177 -19.70 -0.09 -42.62
C GLU A 177 -20.07 1.39 -42.74
N ARG A 178 -21.30 1.71 -42.35
CA ARG A 178 -21.82 3.07 -42.33
C ARG A 178 -22.54 3.32 -41.02
N VAL A 179 -22.18 4.40 -40.32
CA VAL A 179 -22.92 4.81 -39.12
C VAL A 179 -24.29 5.36 -39.54
N LEU A 180 -25.36 4.77 -39.01
CA LEU A 180 -26.74 5.18 -39.18
C LEU A 180 -27.16 6.19 -38.12
N SER A 181 -26.69 6.01 -36.89
CA SER A 181 -26.89 6.95 -35.79
C SER A 181 -25.74 6.85 -34.80
N GLU A 182 -25.19 8.01 -34.42
CA GLU A 182 -24.14 8.12 -33.41
C GLU A 182 -24.59 7.61 -32.04
N GLY A 183 -23.71 6.88 -31.37
CA GLY A 183 -23.91 6.48 -29.98
C GLY A 183 -23.62 7.62 -29.02
N ARG A 184 -24.27 7.59 -27.85
CA ARG A 184 -24.01 8.57 -26.78
C ARG A 184 -23.76 7.82 -25.48
N PRO A 185 -22.67 8.12 -24.75
CA PRO A 185 -22.42 7.50 -23.47
C PRO A 185 -23.52 7.89 -22.49
N GLY A 186 -23.95 6.92 -21.68
CA GLY A 186 -24.82 7.17 -20.55
C GLY A 186 -24.04 7.74 -19.38
N ARG A 187 -24.72 7.94 -18.25
CA ARG A 187 -24.13 8.42 -17.01
C ARG A 187 -24.68 7.64 -15.82
N ALA A 188 -23.80 7.31 -14.89
CA ALA A 188 -24.17 6.74 -13.61
C ALA A 188 -23.61 7.62 -12.48
N GLU A 189 -24.41 7.82 -11.44
CA GLU A 189 -23.94 8.33 -10.16
C GLU A 189 -23.44 7.14 -9.32
N GLU A 190 -22.16 7.17 -8.93
CA GLU A 190 -21.57 6.24 -7.99
C GLU A 190 -21.39 6.92 -6.63
N LEU A 191 -21.95 6.34 -5.57
CA LEU A 191 -21.55 6.65 -4.20
C LEU A 191 -20.35 5.76 -3.87
N VAL A 192 -19.19 6.37 -3.68
CA VAL A 192 -17.95 5.65 -3.39
C VAL A 192 -17.43 5.99 -2.01
N ARG A 193 -16.89 4.98 -1.33
CA ARG A 193 -16.11 5.11 -0.11
C ARG A 193 -14.64 5.04 -0.43
N ILE A 194 -13.91 6.08 -0.08
CA ILE A 194 -12.48 6.22 -0.29
C ILE A 194 -11.81 6.14 1.08
N VAL A 195 -10.92 5.16 1.24
CA VAL A 195 -10.03 5.07 2.40
C VAL A 195 -8.65 5.51 1.95
N SER A 196 -8.10 6.50 2.64
CA SER A 196 -6.75 6.99 2.43
C SER A 196 -5.88 6.80 3.66
N GLU A 197 -4.63 6.45 3.42
CA GLU A 197 -3.58 6.33 4.44
C GLU A 197 -2.46 7.30 4.06
N ASN A 198 -2.07 8.17 4.99
CA ASN A 198 -1.02 9.18 4.83
C ASN A 198 -1.23 10.06 3.58
N GLY A 199 -2.50 10.34 3.24
CA GLY A 199 -2.92 11.14 2.09
C GLY A 199 -3.02 10.38 0.77
N ARG A 200 -2.73 9.07 0.73
CA ARG A 200 -2.82 8.23 -0.47
C ARG A 200 -4.02 7.31 -0.40
N THR A 201 -4.80 7.22 -1.47
CA THR A 201 -5.92 6.28 -1.57
C THR A 201 -5.42 4.84 -1.56
N VAL A 202 -5.78 4.09 -0.52
CA VAL A 202 -5.44 2.66 -0.37
C VAL A 202 -6.60 1.76 -0.75
N ARG A 203 -7.84 2.26 -0.69
CA ARG A 203 -9.04 1.51 -1.07
C ARG A 203 -10.13 2.42 -1.60
N ARG A 204 -10.75 2.04 -2.73
CA ARG A 204 -11.98 2.63 -3.27
C ARG A 204 -13.03 1.54 -3.37
N THR A 205 -14.20 1.76 -2.76
CA THR A 205 -15.33 0.82 -2.80
C THR A 205 -16.56 1.53 -3.34
N ILE A 206 -17.18 0.99 -4.39
CA ILE A 206 -18.48 1.49 -4.86
C ILE A 206 -19.55 0.93 -3.94
N LEU A 207 -20.26 1.80 -3.22
CA LEU A 207 -21.35 1.42 -2.32
C LEU A 207 -22.65 1.24 -3.10
N THR A 208 -22.95 2.22 -3.95
CA THR A 208 -24.15 2.23 -4.79
C THR A 208 -23.80 2.79 -6.16
N ARG A 209 -24.46 2.28 -7.20
CA ARG A 209 -24.42 2.82 -8.55
C ARG A 209 -25.83 2.97 -9.08
N THR A 210 -26.19 4.18 -9.48
CA THR A 210 -27.51 4.50 -10.04
C THR A 210 -27.32 5.04 -11.45
N VAL A 211 -27.94 4.41 -12.45
CA VAL A 211 -27.95 4.95 -13.82
C VAL A 211 -28.86 6.17 -13.84
N VAL A 212 -28.31 7.34 -14.17
CA VAL A 212 -29.06 8.59 -14.28
C VAL A 212 -29.40 8.93 -15.73
N GLU A 213 -28.62 8.42 -16.68
CA GLU A 213 -28.84 8.57 -18.11
C GLU A 213 -28.43 7.27 -18.82
N GLU A 214 -29.37 6.65 -19.53
CA GLU A 214 -29.10 5.43 -20.30
C GLU A 214 -28.21 5.73 -21.53
N PRO A 215 -27.21 4.89 -21.85
CA PRO A 215 -26.45 5.05 -23.07
C PRO A 215 -27.35 4.86 -24.30
N THR A 216 -27.17 5.72 -25.30
CA THR A 216 -27.83 5.53 -26.60
C THR A 216 -26.95 4.69 -27.51
N PRO A 217 -27.42 3.55 -28.05
CA PRO A 217 -26.63 2.71 -28.93
C PRO A 217 -26.20 3.43 -30.21
N GLU A 218 -24.96 3.21 -30.63
CA GLU A 218 -24.55 3.51 -31.98
C GLU A 218 -25.14 2.46 -32.92
N ARG A 219 -25.79 2.90 -34.01
CA ARG A 219 -26.32 1.98 -35.03
C ARG A 219 -25.45 2.07 -36.27
N ARG A 220 -25.04 0.92 -36.78
CA ARG A 220 -24.28 0.76 -38.01
C ARG A 220 -25.08 -0.07 -39.02
N SER A 221 -24.88 0.23 -40.29
CA SER A 221 -25.20 -0.65 -41.40
C SER A 221 -23.90 -1.32 -41.84
N ARG A 222 -23.90 -2.65 -41.99
CA ARG A 222 -22.78 -3.44 -42.48
C ARG A 222 -23.13 -4.03 -43.83
N GLY A 223 -22.28 -3.81 -44.82
CA GLY A 223 -22.51 -4.29 -46.17
C GLY A 223 -22.38 -5.80 -46.30
N THR A 224 -23.31 -6.39 -47.04
CA THR A 224 -23.32 -7.83 -47.39
C THR A 224 -23.24 -8.07 -48.89
N ARG A 225 -23.29 -7.01 -49.71
CA ARG A 225 -23.19 -7.13 -51.18
C ARG A 225 -21.78 -7.50 -51.60
N ILE A 226 -21.61 -8.67 -52.18
CA ILE A 226 -20.30 -9.08 -52.71
C ILE A 226 -20.12 -8.45 -54.09
N VAL A 227 -19.20 -7.49 -54.22
CA VAL A 227 -18.71 -7.03 -55.53
C VAL A 227 -17.46 -7.82 -55.88
N ILE A 228 -17.47 -8.48 -57.03
CA ILE A 228 -16.29 -9.18 -57.52
C ILE A 228 -15.38 -8.19 -58.23
N GLY A 229 -14.17 -8.04 -57.70
CA GLY A 229 -13.10 -7.23 -58.26
C GLY A 229 -12.21 -8.05 -59.19
N ARG A 230 -10.91 -8.05 -58.91
CA ARG A 230 -9.94 -8.84 -59.69
C ARG A 230 -10.21 -10.33 -59.51
N THR A 231 -10.30 -11.04 -60.63
CA THR A 231 -10.39 -12.50 -60.68
C THR A 231 -9.12 -13.08 -61.29
N LEU A 232 -8.57 -14.11 -60.66
CA LEU A 232 -7.42 -14.85 -61.13
C LEU A 232 -7.70 -16.35 -61.10
N GLU A 233 -7.10 -17.09 -62.00
CA GLU A 233 -7.06 -18.55 -61.94
C GLU A 233 -5.61 -19.02 -61.83
N GLY A 234 -5.38 -20.06 -61.03
CA GLY A 234 -4.06 -20.63 -60.81
C GLY A 234 -4.02 -21.61 -59.65
N ALA A 235 -2.83 -22.12 -59.32
CA ALA A 235 -2.71 -23.08 -58.24
C ALA A 235 -2.81 -22.40 -56.87
N ALA A 236 -3.61 -22.97 -55.97
CA ALA A 236 -3.54 -22.69 -54.55
C ALA A 236 -2.71 -23.78 -53.86
N SER A 237 -1.77 -23.38 -53.01
CA SER A 237 -1.13 -24.28 -52.04
C SER A 237 -1.69 -24.05 -50.64
N TRP A 238 -1.11 -24.73 -49.64
CA TRP A 238 -1.38 -24.44 -48.25
C TRP A 238 -0.14 -24.37 -47.38
N TYR A 239 -0.29 -23.67 -46.26
CA TYR A 239 0.67 -23.55 -45.17
C TYR A 239 -0.06 -23.66 -43.82
N ARG A 240 0.68 -23.82 -42.72
CA ARG A 240 0.10 -23.88 -41.38
C ARG A 240 0.54 -22.66 -40.58
N TYR A 241 -0.39 -21.80 -40.18
CA TYR A 241 -0.05 -20.61 -39.40
C TYR A 241 -1.08 -20.24 -38.33
N ARG A 242 -2.18 -19.58 -38.70
CA ARG A 242 -3.15 -19.01 -37.74
C ARG A 242 -4.31 -19.95 -37.42
N GLY A 243 -4.52 -21.00 -38.20
CA GLY A 243 -5.58 -21.97 -37.95
C GLY A 243 -6.98 -21.39 -38.19
N GLY A 244 -7.22 -20.81 -39.36
CA GLY A 244 -8.50 -20.19 -39.71
C GLY A 244 -8.67 -19.92 -41.20
N ASP A 245 -9.73 -19.20 -41.58
CA ASP A 245 -10.01 -18.86 -42.98
C ASP A 245 -9.14 -17.70 -43.48
N PHE A 246 -7.85 -18.00 -43.64
CA PHE A 246 -6.82 -17.03 -44.01
C PHE A 246 -6.05 -17.44 -45.26
N ALA A 247 -5.40 -16.47 -45.88
CA ALA A 247 -4.51 -16.68 -47.00
C ALA A 247 -3.30 -15.75 -46.97
N ALA A 248 -2.21 -16.20 -47.59
CA ALA A 248 -1.09 -15.37 -48.00
C ALA A 248 -1.26 -14.97 -49.47
N SER A 249 -1.04 -13.69 -49.77
CA SER A 249 -1.03 -13.20 -51.15
C SER A 249 0.12 -12.21 -51.41
N THR A 250 0.78 -12.34 -52.55
CA THR A 250 1.68 -11.32 -53.12
C THR A 250 0.96 -10.35 -54.04
N ILE A 251 -0.31 -10.65 -54.38
CA ILE A 251 -1.12 -9.94 -55.36
C ILE A 251 -2.20 -9.09 -54.69
N PHE A 252 -2.86 -9.65 -53.68
CA PHE A 252 -3.94 -9.01 -52.93
C PHE A 252 -3.39 -8.42 -51.63
N PRO A 253 -3.72 -7.16 -51.29
CA PRO A 253 -3.29 -6.55 -50.04
C PRO A 253 -3.76 -7.32 -48.81
N ARG A 254 -3.00 -7.22 -47.71
CA ARG A 254 -3.47 -7.70 -46.40
C ARG A 254 -4.77 -6.99 -46.02
N GLY A 255 -5.73 -7.75 -45.53
CA GLY A 255 -7.08 -7.29 -45.20
C GLY A 255 -8.14 -7.61 -46.24
N THR A 256 -7.75 -7.87 -47.49
CA THR A 256 -8.67 -8.22 -48.59
C THR A 256 -9.40 -9.54 -48.30
N PHE A 257 -10.70 -9.58 -48.59
CA PHE A 257 -11.47 -10.82 -48.59
C PHE A 257 -11.50 -11.42 -49.99
N LEU A 258 -11.30 -12.73 -50.09
CA LEU A 258 -11.27 -13.47 -51.34
C LEU A 258 -12.25 -14.64 -51.26
N ARG A 259 -13.00 -14.90 -52.33
CA ARG A 259 -13.62 -16.21 -52.54
C ARG A 259 -12.65 -17.09 -53.32
N ILE A 260 -12.33 -18.23 -52.75
CA ILE A 260 -11.51 -19.26 -53.39
C ILE A 260 -12.42 -20.39 -53.81
N THR A 261 -12.39 -20.73 -55.09
CA THR A 261 -13.16 -21.83 -55.67
C THR A 261 -12.20 -22.89 -56.18
N ASN A 262 -12.33 -24.11 -55.67
CA ASN A 262 -11.61 -25.25 -56.24
C ASN A 262 -12.28 -25.67 -57.56
N LEU A 263 -11.55 -25.53 -58.66
CA LEU A 263 -12.07 -25.78 -60.01
C LEU A 263 -12.34 -27.27 -60.28
N LEU A 264 -11.82 -28.18 -59.46
CA LEU A 264 -12.04 -29.63 -59.63
C LEU A 264 -13.38 -30.10 -59.06
N ASN A 265 -13.91 -29.44 -58.04
CA ASN A 265 -15.09 -29.91 -57.32
C ASN A 265 -16.13 -28.81 -57.01
N GLY A 266 -15.87 -27.56 -57.41
CA GLY A 266 -16.77 -26.43 -57.21
C GLY A 266 -16.89 -25.94 -55.76
N ARG A 267 -16.17 -26.54 -54.80
CA ARG A 267 -16.21 -26.09 -53.40
C ARG A 267 -15.60 -24.71 -53.26
N THR A 268 -16.16 -23.91 -52.36
CA THR A 268 -15.72 -22.54 -52.11
C THR A 268 -15.44 -22.27 -50.64
N VAL A 269 -14.55 -21.32 -50.39
CA VAL A 269 -14.28 -20.76 -49.05
C VAL A 269 -13.99 -19.26 -49.20
N ILE A 270 -14.49 -18.45 -48.27
CA ILE A 270 -14.12 -17.03 -48.17
C ILE A 270 -12.98 -16.92 -47.17
N VAL A 271 -11.88 -16.29 -47.59
CA VAL A 271 -10.68 -16.12 -46.76
C VAL A 271 -10.30 -14.65 -46.65
N ARG A 272 -9.64 -14.28 -45.56
CA ARG A 272 -9.01 -12.95 -45.41
C ARG A 272 -7.51 -13.06 -45.64
N VAL A 273 -6.97 -12.22 -46.52
CA VAL A 273 -5.52 -12.13 -46.72
C VAL A 273 -4.90 -11.56 -45.45
N ASN A 274 -4.00 -12.30 -44.82
CA ASN A 274 -3.32 -11.88 -43.61
C ASN A 274 -1.80 -11.99 -43.69
N ASP A 275 -1.28 -12.58 -44.77
CA ASP A 275 0.13 -12.82 -44.94
C ASP A 275 0.63 -12.59 -46.36
N TYR A 276 1.95 -12.63 -46.54
CA TYR A 276 2.63 -12.44 -47.82
C TYR A 276 3.18 -13.78 -48.34
N GLY A 277 2.93 -14.07 -49.61
CA GLY A 277 3.23 -15.35 -50.26
C GLY A 277 2.13 -15.69 -51.28
N PRO A 278 2.18 -16.78 -52.04
CA PRO A 278 3.34 -17.64 -52.27
C PRO A 278 4.36 -16.95 -53.19
N THR A 279 5.65 -17.30 -53.04
CA THR A 279 6.73 -16.86 -53.95
C THR A 279 7.09 -17.90 -55.00
N ALA A 280 6.57 -19.13 -54.87
CA ALA A 280 6.79 -20.20 -55.81
C ALA A 280 6.07 -19.93 -57.15
N PRO A 281 6.73 -20.14 -58.31
CA PRO A 281 6.11 -19.93 -59.62
C PRO A 281 4.83 -20.75 -59.82
N GLY A 282 3.83 -20.14 -60.49
CA GLY A 282 2.56 -20.80 -60.85
C GLY A 282 1.50 -20.86 -59.74
N ARG A 283 1.82 -20.41 -58.52
CA ARG A 283 0.86 -20.32 -57.41
C ARG A 283 0.32 -18.91 -57.28
N VAL A 284 -1.00 -18.77 -57.19
CA VAL A 284 -1.67 -17.46 -57.12
C VAL A 284 -2.10 -17.10 -55.70
N ILE A 285 -2.20 -18.10 -54.82
CA ILE A 285 -2.60 -17.93 -53.41
C ILE A 285 -2.04 -19.08 -52.57
N ASP A 286 -1.73 -18.82 -51.30
CA ASP A 286 -1.40 -19.85 -50.31
C ASP A 286 -2.43 -19.80 -49.19
N LEU A 287 -3.13 -20.89 -48.91
CA LEU A 287 -4.21 -20.92 -47.93
C LEU A 287 -3.71 -21.45 -46.59
N ASP A 288 -4.22 -20.94 -45.47
CA ASP A 288 -4.02 -21.64 -44.21
C ASP A 288 -4.65 -23.05 -44.31
N ALA A 289 -4.04 -24.04 -43.68
CA ALA A 289 -4.46 -25.44 -43.73
C ALA A 289 -5.95 -25.63 -43.39
N VAL A 290 -6.53 -24.80 -42.52
CA VAL A 290 -7.96 -24.83 -42.19
C VAL A 290 -8.82 -24.45 -43.41
N ALA A 291 -8.46 -23.36 -44.10
CA ALA A 291 -9.16 -22.92 -45.30
C ALA A 291 -9.01 -23.94 -46.44
N PHE A 292 -7.78 -24.42 -46.68
CA PHE A 292 -7.51 -25.41 -47.72
C PHE A 292 -8.26 -26.72 -47.48
N GLY A 293 -8.32 -27.19 -46.23
CA GLY A 293 -9.01 -28.41 -45.83
C GLY A 293 -10.51 -28.43 -46.18
N LYS A 294 -11.13 -27.25 -46.29
CA LYS A 294 -12.52 -27.10 -46.75
C LYS A 294 -12.67 -27.35 -48.26
N LEU A 295 -11.61 -27.10 -49.03
CA LEU A 295 -11.57 -27.25 -50.48
C LEU A 295 -11.10 -28.63 -50.94
N ALA A 296 -10.10 -29.21 -50.25
CA ALA A 296 -9.50 -30.51 -50.58
C ALA A 296 -8.71 -31.11 -49.39
N PRO A 297 -8.46 -32.44 -49.37
CA PRO A 297 -7.54 -33.04 -48.40
C PRO A 297 -6.15 -32.42 -48.47
N LEU A 298 -5.51 -32.17 -47.32
CA LEU A 298 -4.18 -31.55 -47.25
C LEU A 298 -3.10 -32.33 -48.03
N SER A 299 -3.26 -33.66 -48.13
CA SER A 299 -2.36 -34.54 -48.88
C SER A 299 -2.30 -34.25 -50.38
N VAL A 300 -3.28 -33.53 -50.93
CA VAL A 300 -3.29 -33.10 -52.33
C VAL A 300 -2.22 -32.02 -52.59
N GLY A 301 -1.95 -31.16 -51.62
CA GLY A 301 -0.90 -30.14 -51.67
C GLY A 301 -1.22 -28.93 -52.56
N LEU A 302 -1.63 -29.16 -53.81
CA LEU A 302 -1.93 -28.13 -54.81
C LEU A 302 -3.27 -28.40 -55.48
N ILE A 303 -4.11 -27.38 -55.61
CA ILE A 303 -5.38 -27.46 -56.34
C ILE A 303 -5.50 -26.32 -57.35
N PRO A 304 -6.08 -26.54 -58.54
CA PRO A 304 -6.42 -25.45 -59.45
C PRO A 304 -7.60 -24.66 -58.85
N THR A 305 -7.45 -23.35 -58.77
CA THR A 305 -8.42 -22.47 -58.11
C THR A 305 -8.75 -21.25 -58.95
N ARG A 306 -9.96 -20.75 -58.76
CA ARG A 306 -10.33 -19.37 -59.07
C ARG A 306 -10.32 -18.56 -57.78
N VAL A 307 -9.69 -17.40 -57.83
CA VAL A 307 -9.57 -16.44 -56.73
C VAL A 307 -10.30 -15.17 -57.13
N GLU A 308 -11.37 -14.84 -56.42
CA GLU A 308 -12.21 -13.68 -56.68
C GLU A 308 -12.08 -12.68 -55.53
N GLU A 309 -11.59 -11.47 -55.81
CA GLU A 309 -11.50 -10.38 -54.84
C GLU A 309 -12.87 -9.81 -54.48
N PHE A 310 -13.13 -9.61 -53.19
CA PHE A 310 -14.28 -8.84 -52.72
C PHE A 310 -13.90 -7.36 -52.65
N ARG A 311 -14.73 -6.51 -53.25
CA ARG A 311 -14.62 -5.04 -53.23
C ARG A 311 -15.81 -4.38 -52.56
#